data_AF-M5BLS2-F1
#
_entry.id   AF-M5BLS2-F1
#
_cell.length_a   1.000
_cell.length_b   1.000
_cell.length_c   1.000
_cell.angle_alpha   90.00
_cell.angle_beta   90.00
_cell.angle_gamma   90.00
#
_symmetry.space_group_name_H-M   'P 1'
#
loop_
_entity.id
_entity.type
_entity.pdbx_description
1 polymer ?
#
loop_
_entity_poly.entity_id
_entity_poly.type
_entity_poly.pdbx_seq_one_letter_code
_entity_poly.pdbx_strand_id
1 'polypeptide(L)'
;MTTDKGYRSARLNVPIREGKWYFEVVIERGGGEGKGDVANPEGSHVRLGWARREAPLNGPVGLDGYSYGMRDKTGEKVTLSRPKSYGRPFRTGDVVGLYISLPPRREAQPGDPTDPARIMRKRIPIQFKHQLYFESVEYRISKEMEALLEQNNKPPPPALPSPTKRSTKKLPERTRPKPVVVPLMRPLPVLKGSKIAFFVNGECQGVAFEDVYDYLQLRVSPKSTLAKTRKGGAVEAFQRERENVYDDGWLGYYPFISVFGGGVARINAGPDFRFRPPDDIDALLEPGDNSPTTPKKKHMQRQR
;
A
#
# COMPACT_ATOMS: atom_id res chain seq x y z
N MET A 1 8.68 9.07 16.17
CA MET A 1 8.90 9.94 14.98
C MET A 1 7.95 11.13 15.07
N THR A 2 8.36 12.33 14.67
CA THR A 2 7.48 13.53 14.57
C THR A 2 7.90 14.41 13.39
N THR A 3 7.03 15.33 12.98
CA THR A 3 7.32 16.33 11.93
C THR A 3 6.46 17.58 12.12
N ASP A 4 6.98 18.76 11.81
CA ASP A 4 6.25 20.02 11.99
C ASP A 4 5.23 20.27 10.87
N LYS A 5 5.57 19.93 9.61
CA LYS A 5 4.78 20.26 8.42
C LYS A 5 4.76 19.14 7.41
N GLY A 6 3.58 18.92 6.81
CA GLY A 6 3.37 17.88 5.82
C GLY A 6 3.49 16.48 6.40
N TYR A 7 3.18 15.47 5.59
CA TYR A 7 3.35 14.08 6.02
C TYR A 7 4.80 13.66 5.84
N ARG A 8 5.33 12.98 6.85
CA ARG A 8 6.61 12.26 6.77
C ARG A 8 6.45 10.86 7.29
N SER A 9 7.18 9.94 6.70
CA SER A 9 7.09 8.53 7.02
C SER A 9 8.43 7.93 7.37
N ALA A 10 8.38 6.90 8.21
CA ALA A 10 9.50 6.03 8.51
C ALA A 10 9.11 4.58 8.27
N ARG A 11 10.11 3.80 7.87
CA ARG A 11 10.06 2.36 7.72
C ARG A 11 10.93 1.70 8.79
N LEU A 12 10.49 0.54 9.26
CA LEU A 12 11.38 -0.34 10.02
C LEU A 12 12.43 -0.97 9.10
N ASN A 13 13.44 -1.59 9.69
CA ASN A 13 14.60 -2.13 9.00
C ASN A 13 14.46 -3.59 8.55
N VAL A 14 13.34 -4.27 8.79
CA VAL A 14 13.17 -5.69 8.41
C VAL A 14 11.95 -5.85 7.49
N PRO A 15 12.11 -6.41 6.28
CA PRO A 15 10.98 -6.74 5.41
C PRO A 15 10.27 -8.00 5.89
N ILE A 16 8.95 -7.96 5.90
CA ILE A 16 8.09 -9.13 6.00
C ILE A 16 7.88 -9.71 4.61
N ARG A 17 8.19 -10.99 4.44
CA ARG A 17 8.23 -11.67 3.12
C ARG A 17 7.25 -12.83 3.01
N GLU A 18 6.96 -13.48 4.12
CA GLU A 18 6.04 -14.61 4.24
C GLU A 18 5.63 -14.78 5.70
N GLY A 19 4.61 -15.61 5.93
CA GLY A 19 4.14 -15.94 7.26
C GLY A 19 3.27 -14.85 7.89
N LYS A 20 3.07 -14.97 9.20
CA LYS A 20 2.13 -14.15 9.98
C LYS A 20 2.91 -13.30 10.98
N TRP A 21 2.68 -12.00 10.96
CA TRP A 21 3.44 -11.05 11.77
C TRP A 21 2.52 -10.04 12.44
N TYR A 22 2.86 -9.70 13.68
CA TYR A 22 2.13 -8.74 14.51
C TYR A 22 3.10 -7.81 15.21
N PHE A 23 2.76 -6.52 15.30
CA PHE A 23 3.44 -5.57 16.18
C PHE A 23 2.49 -4.45 16.62
N GLU A 24 2.87 -3.70 17.65
CA GLU A 24 2.08 -2.60 18.19
C GLU A 24 2.71 -1.24 17.91
N VAL A 25 1.84 -0.23 17.84
CA VAL A 25 2.24 1.17 17.82
C VAL A 25 1.42 1.93 18.86
N VAL A 26 2.12 2.61 19.77
CA VAL A 26 1.53 3.50 20.75
C VAL A 26 1.41 4.89 20.15
N ILE A 27 0.22 5.48 20.25
CA ILE A 27 -0.07 6.83 19.76
C ILE A 27 0.20 7.82 20.87
N GLU A 28 1.40 8.41 20.86
CA GLU A 28 1.80 9.42 21.83
C GLU A 28 1.18 10.80 21.51
N ARG A 29 0.90 11.07 20.23
CA ARG A 29 0.12 12.24 19.78
C ARG A 29 -0.53 11.98 18.43
N GLY A 30 -1.85 12.04 18.35
CA GLY A 30 -2.60 11.80 17.11
C GLY A 30 -4.10 12.08 17.27
N GLY A 31 -4.88 11.71 16.26
CA GLY A 31 -6.34 11.88 16.26
C GLY A 31 -6.79 13.34 16.09
N GLY A 32 -5.92 14.22 15.59
CA GLY A 32 -6.17 15.66 15.52
C GLY A 32 -5.86 16.42 16.82
N GLU A 33 -5.07 15.85 17.72
CA GLU A 33 -4.66 16.52 18.95
C GLU A 33 -3.80 17.77 18.69
N GLY A 34 -4.00 18.80 19.50
CA GLY A 34 -3.25 20.06 19.48
C GLY A 34 -4.11 21.19 18.94
N LYS A 35 -3.83 22.43 19.38
CA LYS A 35 -4.40 23.61 18.73
C LYS A 35 -3.74 23.72 17.37
N GLY A 36 -4.48 23.38 16.32
CA GLY A 36 -4.06 23.68 14.97
C GLY A 36 -3.67 25.15 14.86
N ASP A 37 -2.57 25.44 14.19
CA ASP A 37 -2.23 26.82 13.84
C ASP A 37 -2.96 27.22 12.55
N VAL A 38 -2.89 28.49 12.13
CA VAL A 38 -3.47 28.98 10.87
C VAL A 38 -3.04 28.10 9.68
N ALA A 39 -1.80 27.59 9.71
CA ALA A 39 -1.25 26.72 8.69
C ALA A 39 -1.66 25.24 8.79
N ASN A 40 -2.16 24.78 9.94
CA ASN A 40 -2.58 23.40 10.14
C ASN A 40 -3.79 23.29 11.09
N PRO A 41 -5.00 23.64 10.62
CA PRO A 41 -6.19 23.63 11.45
C PRO A 41 -6.63 22.22 11.90
N GLU A 42 -6.13 21.14 11.25
CA GLU A 42 -6.56 19.77 11.56
C GLU A 42 -5.85 19.16 12.78
N GLY A 43 -4.73 19.73 13.22
CA GLY A 43 -3.95 19.26 14.36
C GLY A 43 -2.94 18.16 14.00
N SER A 44 -2.59 17.35 14.99
CA SER A 44 -1.58 16.28 14.87
C SER A 44 -2.19 14.98 14.35
N HIS A 45 -1.58 14.39 13.33
CA HIS A 45 -2.09 13.16 12.71
C HIS A 45 -1.05 12.05 12.59
N VAL A 46 -1.54 10.82 12.69
CA VAL A 46 -0.79 9.59 12.45
C VAL A 46 -1.55 8.71 11.46
N ARG A 47 -0.81 8.05 10.57
CA ARG A 47 -1.33 6.93 9.79
C ARG A 47 -0.37 5.75 9.92
N LEU A 48 -0.94 4.56 10.02
CA LEU A 48 -0.20 3.34 10.32
C LEU A 48 -0.47 2.29 9.28
N GLY A 49 0.53 1.50 8.92
CA GLY A 49 0.30 0.33 8.09
C GLY A 49 1.57 -0.31 7.60
N TRP A 50 1.52 -0.76 6.35
CA TRP A 50 2.55 -1.54 5.69
C TRP A 50 2.89 -0.90 4.35
N ALA A 51 4.17 -0.91 3.98
CA ALA A 51 4.57 -0.46 2.67
C ALA A 51 5.79 -1.20 2.13
N ARG A 52 5.91 -1.23 0.82
CA ARG A 52 7.10 -1.72 0.13
C ARG A 52 8.18 -0.63 0.07
N ARG A 53 9.35 -0.97 -0.47
CA ARG A 53 10.49 -0.04 -0.56
C ARG A 53 10.24 1.15 -1.48
N GLU A 54 9.43 0.96 -2.52
CA GLU A 54 9.08 1.98 -3.50
C GLU A 54 8.23 3.12 -2.91
N ALA A 55 7.57 2.88 -1.77
CA ALA A 55 6.71 3.88 -1.15
C ALA A 55 7.52 5.10 -0.65
N PRO A 56 7.09 6.33 -1.00
CA PRO A 56 7.83 7.55 -0.71
C PRO A 56 7.78 7.90 0.79
N LEU A 57 8.95 8.18 1.38
CA LEU A 57 9.05 8.60 2.78
C LEU A 57 8.56 10.05 3.03
N ASN A 58 8.37 10.84 1.96
CA ASN A 58 7.82 12.19 2.00
C ASN A 58 6.29 12.24 1.83
N GLY A 59 5.63 11.09 1.74
CA GLY A 59 4.18 10.97 1.64
C GLY A 59 3.59 10.13 2.78
N PRO A 60 2.28 10.21 3.01
CA PRO A 60 1.60 9.34 3.96
C PRO A 60 1.48 7.89 3.44
N VAL A 61 1.37 6.94 4.36
CA VAL A 61 0.92 5.58 4.05
C VAL A 61 -0.43 5.62 3.34
N GLY A 62 -0.56 4.78 2.32
CA GLY A 62 -1.73 4.69 1.45
C GLY A 62 -1.81 5.79 0.40
N LEU A 63 -0.77 6.62 0.21
CA LEU A 63 -0.69 7.59 -0.88
C LEU A 63 -0.70 6.89 -2.25
N ASP A 64 0.04 5.79 -2.37
CA ASP A 64 0.24 5.03 -3.61
C ASP A 64 -0.28 3.60 -3.48
N GLY A 65 -0.02 2.77 -4.48
CA GLY A 65 -0.34 1.34 -4.45
C GLY A 65 0.71 0.49 -3.72
N TYR A 66 1.84 1.09 -3.32
CA TYR A 66 2.92 0.40 -2.63
C TYR A 66 2.73 0.37 -1.12
N SER A 67 1.69 1.04 -0.62
CA SER A 67 1.39 1.18 0.79
C SER A 67 -0.10 1.01 1.10
N TYR A 68 -0.36 0.45 2.28
CA TYR A 68 -1.68 0.14 2.81
C TYR A 68 -1.72 0.58 4.25
N GLY A 69 -2.71 1.38 4.65
CA GLY A 69 -2.77 1.86 6.02
C GLY A 69 -4.15 2.22 6.53
N MET A 70 -4.18 2.67 7.78
CA MET A 70 -5.36 3.14 8.49
C MET A 70 -5.12 4.55 9.02
N ARG A 71 -6.15 5.39 8.97
CA ARG A 71 -6.13 6.78 9.45
C ARG A 71 -6.59 6.85 10.90
N ASP A 72 -5.93 7.68 11.69
CA ASP A 72 -6.27 7.92 13.09
C ASP A 72 -7.67 8.55 13.29
N LYS A 73 -7.91 9.73 12.73
CA LYS A 73 -9.10 10.55 13.02
C LYS A 73 -10.41 9.94 12.52
N THR A 74 -10.37 9.16 11.45
CA THR A 74 -11.59 8.61 10.82
C THR A 74 -11.69 7.09 10.94
N GLY A 75 -10.62 6.36 11.25
CA GLY A 75 -10.61 4.89 11.25
C GLY A 75 -10.69 4.26 9.85
N GLU A 76 -10.63 5.07 8.79
CA GLU A 76 -10.68 4.59 7.41
C GLU A 76 -9.40 3.86 7.03
N LYS A 77 -9.55 2.79 6.26
CA LYS A 77 -8.43 2.17 5.55
C LYS A 77 -8.14 2.94 4.26
N VAL A 78 -6.87 3.06 3.90
CA VAL A 78 -6.41 3.86 2.76
C VAL A 78 -5.32 3.12 1.99
N THR A 79 -5.49 3.11 0.67
CA THR A 79 -4.47 2.75 -0.33
C THR A 79 -4.81 3.53 -1.61
N LEU A 80 -3.83 3.80 -2.47
CA LEU A 80 -4.04 4.52 -3.73
C LEU A 80 -4.72 5.89 -3.57
N SER A 81 -4.41 6.58 -2.48
CA SER A 81 -5.03 7.85 -2.09
C SER A 81 -6.55 7.78 -1.92
N ARG A 82 -7.13 6.59 -1.69
CA ARG A 82 -8.58 6.40 -1.52
C ARG A 82 -8.93 5.83 -0.17
N PRO A 83 -9.40 6.67 0.76
CA PRO A 83 -10.00 6.23 2.01
C PRO A 83 -11.27 5.42 1.74
N LYS A 84 -11.47 4.39 2.56
CA LYS A 84 -12.69 3.58 2.63
C LYS A 84 -13.02 3.33 4.09
N SER A 85 -14.32 3.27 4.41
CA SER A 85 -14.77 2.87 5.75
C SER A 85 -14.21 1.51 6.13
N TYR A 86 -13.82 1.34 7.39
CA TYR A 86 -13.18 0.14 7.89
C TYR A 86 -13.39 -0.08 9.39
N GLY A 87 -12.67 0.67 10.22
CA GLY A 87 -12.66 0.49 11.67
C GLY A 87 -13.01 1.77 12.42
N ARG A 88 -12.88 1.72 13.74
CA ARG A 88 -13.07 2.90 14.59
C ARG A 88 -11.87 3.85 14.53
N PRO A 89 -12.07 5.15 14.74
CA PRO A 89 -10.96 6.09 14.91
C PRO A 89 -10.15 5.77 16.16
N PHE A 90 -8.90 6.20 16.17
CA PHE A 90 -7.99 6.10 17.30
C PHE A 90 -7.25 7.43 17.50
N ARG A 91 -6.79 7.67 18.72
CA ARG A 91 -6.25 8.96 19.16
C ARG A 91 -5.09 8.77 20.12
N THR A 92 -4.55 9.87 20.62
CA THR A 92 -3.53 9.86 21.66
C THR A 92 -3.92 8.99 22.85
N GLY A 93 -2.96 8.17 23.31
CA GLY A 93 -3.13 7.20 24.38
C GLY A 93 -3.47 5.78 23.88
N ASP A 94 -4.05 5.66 22.68
CA ASP A 94 -4.41 4.36 22.13
C ASP A 94 -3.18 3.56 21.68
N VAL A 95 -3.34 2.25 21.63
CA VAL A 95 -2.38 1.31 21.06
C VAL A 95 -3.02 0.63 19.87
N VAL A 96 -2.34 0.69 18.74
CA VAL A 96 -2.80 0.06 17.50
C VAL A 96 -1.93 -1.15 17.20
N GLY A 97 -2.54 -2.32 17.12
CA GLY A 97 -1.91 -3.54 16.64
C GLY A 97 -2.00 -3.63 15.13
N LEU A 98 -0.89 -3.99 14.48
CA LEU A 98 -0.78 -4.14 13.03
C LEU A 98 -0.49 -5.61 12.73
N TYR A 99 -1.38 -6.24 11.97
CA TYR A 99 -1.26 -7.63 11.54
C TYR A 99 -1.07 -7.71 10.02
N ILE A 100 -0.18 -8.59 9.59
CA ILE A 100 -0.05 -9.00 8.19
C ILE A 100 0.17 -10.51 8.11
N SER A 101 -0.58 -11.15 7.21
CA SER A 101 -0.43 -12.56 6.83
C SER A 101 -0.05 -12.60 5.36
N LEU A 102 1.10 -13.20 5.05
CA LEU A 102 1.60 -13.36 3.69
C LEU A 102 1.76 -14.86 3.37
N PRO A 103 1.45 -15.28 2.13
CA PRO A 103 1.69 -16.66 1.71
C PRO A 103 3.19 -17.01 1.76
N PRO A 104 3.53 -18.31 1.72
CA PRO A 104 4.91 -18.76 1.57
C PRO A 104 5.59 -18.09 0.38
N ARG A 105 6.85 -17.72 0.57
CA ARG A 105 7.64 -17.02 -0.44
C ARG A 105 7.84 -17.91 -1.66
N ARG A 106 7.51 -17.39 -2.84
CA ARG A 106 7.77 -18.09 -4.10
C ARG A 106 9.27 -18.21 -4.35
N GLU A 107 9.71 -19.41 -4.72
CA GLU A 107 11.08 -19.64 -5.18
C GLU A 107 11.27 -19.26 -6.65
N ALA A 108 12.50 -18.88 -6.99
CA ALA A 108 12.88 -18.62 -8.37
C ALA A 108 12.84 -19.92 -9.19
N GLN A 109 12.29 -19.85 -10.40
CA GLN A 109 12.24 -21.02 -11.28
C GLN A 109 13.66 -21.45 -11.68
N PRO A 110 14.06 -22.71 -11.42
CA PRO A 110 15.34 -23.22 -11.86
C PRO A 110 15.47 -23.11 -13.39
N GLY A 111 16.58 -22.54 -13.87
CA GLY A 111 16.83 -22.38 -15.30
C GLY A 111 16.20 -21.14 -15.95
N ASP A 112 15.53 -20.26 -15.20
CA ASP A 112 15.04 -18.96 -15.69
C ASP A 112 15.90 -17.80 -15.14
N PRO A 113 16.87 -17.26 -15.93
CA PRO A 113 17.71 -16.16 -15.47
C PRO A 113 16.94 -14.85 -15.27
N THR A 114 15.73 -14.73 -15.84
CA THR A 114 14.92 -13.50 -15.87
C THR A 114 13.85 -13.46 -14.79
N ASP A 115 13.79 -14.49 -13.93
CA ASP A 115 12.83 -14.57 -12.84
C ASP A 115 13.14 -13.50 -11.77
N PRO A 116 12.21 -12.57 -11.45
CA PRO A 116 12.42 -11.54 -10.43
C PRO A 116 12.61 -12.09 -9.01
N ALA A 117 12.20 -13.32 -8.71
CA ALA A 117 12.42 -13.96 -7.41
C ALA A 117 13.88 -14.39 -7.19
N ARG A 118 14.71 -14.38 -8.25
CA ARG A 118 16.13 -14.67 -8.13
C ARG A 118 16.79 -13.66 -7.19
N ILE A 119 17.56 -14.16 -6.23
CA ILE A 119 18.30 -13.29 -5.32
C ILE A 119 19.55 -12.76 -6.03
N MET A 120 19.68 -11.44 -6.16
CA MET A 120 20.86 -10.78 -6.71
C MET A 120 21.14 -9.47 -5.96
N ARG A 121 22.25 -9.45 -5.21
CA ARG A 121 22.63 -8.31 -4.37
C ARG A 121 23.74 -7.52 -5.03
N LYS A 122 23.45 -6.28 -5.43
CA LYS A 122 24.44 -5.31 -5.90
C LYS A 122 24.67 -4.26 -4.81
N ARG A 123 25.87 -4.26 -4.23
CA ARG A 123 26.27 -3.32 -3.18
C ARG A 123 27.67 -2.80 -3.49
N ILE A 124 27.83 -1.49 -3.47
CA ILE A 124 29.11 -0.82 -3.75
C ILE A 124 29.57 -0.16 -2.45
N PRO A 125 30.74 -0.52 -1.90
CA PRO A 125 31.28 0.17 -0.73
C PRO A 125 31.69 1.59 -1.13
N ILE A 126 31.27 2.58 -0.35
CA ILE A 126 31.63 3.98 -0.52
C ILE A 126 32.09 4.57 0.82
N GLN A 127 33.04 5.49 0.77
CA GLN A 127 33.42 6.30 1.92
C GLN A 127 32.70 7.63 1.85
N PHE A 128 31.85 7.91 2.82
CA PHE A 128 31.14 9.18 2.94
C PHE A 128 31.38 9.77 4.32
N LYS A 129 31.89 11.01 4.38
CA LYS A 129 32.23 11.71 5.63
C LYS A 129 33.08 10.84 6.59
N HIS A 130 34.10 10.18 6.05
CA HIS A 130 35.01 9.28 6.78
C HIS A 130 34.38 8.00 7.37
N GLN A 131 33.13 7.68 7.02
CA GLN A 131 32.50 6.41 7.38
C GLN A 131 32.26 5.56 6.14
N LEU A 132 32.30 4.23 6.31
CA LEU A 132 32.07 3.26 5.25
C LEU A 132 30.58 2.94 5.17
N TYR A 133 30.00 3.09 3.97
CA TYR A 133 28.63 2.71 3.66
C TYR A 133 28.58 1.79 2.46
N PHE A 134 27.46 1.11 2.28
CA PHE A 134 27.14 0.44 1.03
C PHE A 134 26.06 1.23 0.29
N GLU A 135 26.35 1.62 -0.95
CA GLU A 135 25.34 2.06 -1.89
C GLU A 135 24.66 0.83 -2.51
N SER A 136 23.33 0.83 -2.53
CA SER A 136 22.51 -0.18 -3.20
C SER A 136 21.47 0.50 -4.08
N VAL A 137 21.14 -0.13 -5.20
CA VAL A 137 20.14 0.38 -6.13
C VAL A 137 18.74 0.23 -5.53
N GLU A 138 17.98 1.31 -5.52
CA GLU A 138 16.59 1.34 -5.04
C GLU A 138 15.61 0.85 -6.11
N TYR A 139 14.47 0.30 -5.67
CA TYR A 139 13.41 -0.14 -6.58
C TYR A 139 12.67 1.05 -7.19
N ARG A 140 12.37 0.97 -8.49
CA ARG A 140 11.67 2.05 -9.20
C ARG A 140 10.16 1.87 -9.13
N ILE A 141 9.48 3.00 -9.06
CA ILE A 141 8.04 3.09 -9.28
C ILE A 141 7.72 2.58 -10.69
N SER A 142 6.81 1.63 -10.78
CA SER A 142 6.37 1.05 -12.05
C SER A 142 5.25 1.87 -12.66
N LYS A 143 5.24 1.97 -13.99
CA LYS A 143 4.19 2.68 -14.74
C LYS A 143 2.82 2.05 -14.51
N GLU A 144 2.78 0.73 -14.29
CA GLU A 144 1.57 -0.01 -13.96
C GLU A 144 0.93 0.48 -12.65
N MET A 145 1.75 0.73 -11.63
CA MET A 145 1.27 1.25 -10.34
C MET A 145 0.88 2.72 -10.42
N GLU A 146 1.60 3.54 -11.21
CA GLU A 146 1.22 4.93 -11.48
C GLU A 146 -0.13 5.01 -12.20
N ALA A 147 -0.32 4.22 -13.26
CA ALA A 147 -1.57 4.16 -14.01
C ALA A 147 -2.75 3.74 -13.12
N LEU A 148 -2.51 2.85 -12.16
CA LEU A 148 -3.53 2.40 -11.22
C LEU A 148 -3.97 3.53 -10.26
N LEU A 149 -3.03 4.34 -9.78
CA LEU A 149 -3.32 5.55 -9.02
C LEU A 149 -4.08 6.59 -9.86
N GLU A 150 -3.64 6.83 -11.09
CA GLU A 150 -4.30 7.77 -12.02
C GLU A 150 -5.73 7.35 -12.36
N GLN A 151 -5.96 6.06 -12.61
CA GLN A 151 -7.29 5.53 -12.88
C GLN A 151 -8.23 5.77 -11.70
N ASN A 152 -7.72 5.64 -10.48
CA ASN A 152 -8.50 5.86 -9.27
C ASN A 152 -8.81 7.36 -9.02
N ASN A 153 -8.00 8.26 -9.56
CA ASN A 153 -8.21 9.70 -9.52
C ASN A 153 -9.14 10.23 -10.64
N LYS A 154 -9.41 9.44 -11.68
CA LYS A 154 -10.34 9.86 -12.74
C LYS A 154 -11.77 9.87 -12.21
N PRO A 155 -12.53 10.97 -12.42
CA PRO A 155 -13.95 10.98 -12.11
C PRO A 155 -14.67 9.89 -12.91
N PRO A 156 -15.75 9.29 -12.37
CA PRO A 156 -16.54 8.32 -13.11
C PRO A 156 -17.01 8.95 -14.43
N PRO A 157 -17.00 8.20 -15.55
CA PRO A 157 -17.49 8.72 -16.81
C PRO A 157 -18.95 9.19 -16.62
N PRO A 158 -19.36 10.34 -17.19
CA PRO A 158 -20.74 10.76 -17.15
C PRO A 158 -21.62 9.65 -17.74
N ALA A 159 -22.72 9.34 -17.06
CA ALA A 159 -23.70 8.38 -17.57
C ALA A 159 -24.13 8.81 -18.97
N LEU A 160 -23.85 7.97 -19.98
CA LEU A 160 -24.31 8.21 -21.34
C LEU A 160 -25.84 8.30 -21.33
N PRO A 161 -26.46 9.39 -21.81
CA PRO A 161 -27.90 9.41 -22.00
C PRO A 161 -28.26 8.36 -23.05
N SER A 162 -29.31 7.58 -22.78
CA SER A 162 -29.91 6.62 -23.69
C SER A 162 -30.17 7.24 -25.07
N PRO A 163 -29.89 6.56 -26.19
CA PRO A 163 -29.97 7.16 -27.51
C PRO A 163 -31.43 7.43 -27.91
N THR A 164 -31.85 8.69 -27.89
CA THR A 164 -33.05 9.15 -28.58
C THR A 164 -32.73 9.37 -30.06
N LYS A 165 -33.48 8.67 -30.93
CA LYS A 165 -33.41 8.81 -32.39
C LYS A 165 -33.72 10.25 -32.80
N ARG A 166 -32.81 10.95 -33.51
CA ARG A 166 -33.21 11.96 -34.52
C ARG A 166 -32.10 12.32 -35.53
N SER A 167 -32.53 12.22 -36.79
CA SER A 167 -32.09 12.71 -38.10
C SER A 167 -30.70 13.35 -38.33
N THR A 168 -30.10 12.82 -39.39
CA THR A 168 -28.99 13.26 -40.23
C THR A 168 -28.95 14.76 -40.60
N LYS A 169 -27.87 15.46 -40.24
CA LYS A 169 -27.26 16.53 -41.05
C LYS A 169 -25.73 16.39 -41.01
N LYS A 170 -25.10 16.32 -42.19
CA LYS A 170 -23.65 16.15 -42.38
C LYS A 170 -22.90 17.44 -42.01
N LEU A 171 -21.87 17.32 -41.16
CA LEU A 171 -20.89 18.37 -40.84
C LEU A 171 -19.50 17.87 -41.33
N PRO A 172 -18.58 18.75 -41.76
CA PRO A 172 -17.39 18.34 -42.49
C PRO A 172 -16.33 17.69 -41.60
N GLU A 173 -15.55 16.83 -42.24
CA GLU A 173 -14.64 15.85 -41.67
C GLU A 173 -13.42 16.53 -40.99
N ARG A 174 -13.51 16.68 -39.67
CA ARG A 174 -12.37 17.08 -38.84
C ARG A 174 -11.52 15.84 -38.59
N THR A 175 -10.25 15.92 -38.98
CA THR A 175 -9.21 14.88 -38.90
C THR A 175 -9.30 14.13 -37.57
N ARG A 176 -9.67 12.83 -37.62
CA ARG A 176 -9.70 11.99 -36.42
C ARG A 176 -8.30 11.99 -35.79
N PRO A 177 -8.15 12.34 -34.49
CA PRO A 177 -6.89 12.06 -33.81
C PRO A 177 -6.65 10.55 -33.89
N LYS A 178 -5.44 10.16 -34.30
CA LYS A 178 -5.03 8.75 -34.36
C LYS A 178 -5.36 8.12 -33.00
N PRO A 179 -5.98 6.92 -32.95
CA PRO A 179 -6.24 6.26 -31.68
C PRO A 179 -4.92 6.14 -30.94
N VAL A 180 -4.82 6.79 -29.79
CA VAL A 180 -3.70 6.62 -28.88
C VAL A 180 -3.75 5.14 -28.51
N VAL A 181 -2.83 4.36 -29.06
CA VAL A 181 -2.65 2.96 -28.67
C VAL A 181 -2.27 3.00 -27.20
N VAL A 182 -3.26 2.78 -26.32
CA VAL A 182 -3.00 2.66 -24.89
C VAL A 182 -2.04 1.47 -24.75
N PRO A 183 -0.82 1.68 -24.23
CA PRO A 183 0.09 0.58 -24.02
C PRO A 183 -0.62 -0.46 -23.16
N LEU A 184 -0.68 -1.71 -23.63
CA LEU A 184 -1.23 -2.80 -22.84
C LEU A 184 -0.36 -2.95 -21.58
N MET A 185 -0.85 -2.43 -20.46
CA MET A 185 -0.13 -2.46 -19.19
C MET A 185 0.02 -3.90 -18.72
N ARG A 186 1.17 -4.25 -18.12
CA ARG A 186 1.37 -5.58 -17.57
C ARG A 186 0.44 -5.79 -16.37
N PRO A 187 -0.08 -7.02 -16.16
CA PRO A 187 -0.87 -7.30 -14.96
C PRO A 187 0.02 -7.16 -13.72
N LEU A 188 -0.54 -6.57 -12.67
CA LEU A 188 0.07 -6.48 -11.35
C LEU A 188 -0.27 -7.75 -10.57
N PRO A 189 0.71 -8.63 -10.28
CA PRO A 189 0.45 -9.84 -9.50
C PRO A 189 0.04 -9.49 -8.06
N VAL A 190 -0.72 -10.39 -7.45
CA VAL A 190 -1.17 -10.30 -6.06
C VAL A 190 -0.77 -11.54 -5.29
N LEU A 191 -0.49 -11.37 -4.00
CA LEU A 191 -0.22 -12.44 -3.06
C LEU A 191 -1.55 -13.02 -2.59
N LYS A 192 -2.03 -14.06 -3.27
CA LYS A 192 -3.33 -14.67 -2.95
C LYS A 192 -3.38 -15.20 -1.51
N GLY A 193 -4.47 -14.90 -0.82
CA GLY A 193 -4.67 -15.30 0.58
C GLY A 193 -3.90 -14.44 1.59
N SER A 194 -3.21 -13.39 1.13
CA SER A 194 -2.62 -12.40 2.04
C SER A 194 -3.71 -11.56 2.68
N LYS A 195 -3.49 -11.17 3.94
CA LYS A 195 -4.43 -10.35 4.73
C LYS A 195 -3.67 -9.28 5.51
N ILE A 196 -4.24 -8.09 5.61
CA ILE A 196 -3.84 -7.04 6.54
C ILE A 196 -5.03 -6.73 7.44
N ALA A 197 -4.80 -6.66 8.74
CA ALA A 197 -5.80 -6.26 9.73
C ALA A 197 -5.20 -5.35 10.79
N PHE A 198 -6.06 -4.58 11.44
CA PHE A 198 -5.70 -3.67 12.51
C PHE A 198 -6.48 -3.99 13.78
N PHE A 199 -5.87 -3.69 14.91
CA PHE A 199 -6.44 -3.83 16.25
C PHE A 199 -6.34 -2.47 16.94
N VAL A 200 -7.39 -2.03 17.64
CA VAL A 200 -7.35 -0.80 18.44
C VAL A 200 -7.58 -1.19 19.89
N ASN A 201 -6.58 -1.02 20.74
CA ASN A 201 -6.60 -1.43 22.14
C ASN A 201 -6.98 -2.92 22.31
N GLY A 202 -6.39 -3.79 21.49
CA GLY A 202 -6.64 -5.23 21.48
C GLY A 202 -7.91 -5.67 20.74
N GLU A 203 -8.82 -4.77 20.38
CA GLU A 203 -10.04 -5.12 19.65
C GLU A 203 -9.79 -5.18 18.13
N CYS A 204 -10.09 -6.33 17.52
CA CYS A 204 -9.99 -6.54 16.08
C CYS A 204 -10.96 -5.67 15.30
N GLN A 205 -10.47 -4.98 14.27
CA GLN A 205 -11.27 -4.14 13.37
C GLN A 205 -11.73 -4.88 12.10
N GLY A 206 -11.47 -6.20 12.01
CA GLY A 206 -11.75 -7.03 10.84
C GLY A 206 -10.68 -6.92 9.75
N VAL A 207 -10.92 -7.50 8.58
CA VAL A 207 -9.96 -7.50 7.48
C VAL A 207 -9.93 -6.15 6.75
N ALA A 208 -8.76 -5.50 6.74
CA ALA A 208 -8.56 -4.24 6.03
C ALA A 208 -8.31 -4.48 4.54
N PHE A 209 -7.33 -5.33 4.21
CA PHE A 209 -6.94 -5.60 2.84
C PHE A 209 -6.71 -7.09 2.64
N GLU A 210 -7.13 -7.59 1.49
CA GLU A 210 -6.91 -8.96 1.04
C GLU A 210 -6.20 -8.90 -0.30
N ASP A 211 -5.46 -9.96 -0.61
CA ASP A 211 -4.76 -10.12 -1.90
C ASP A 211 -3.92 -8.89 -2.26
N VAL A 212 -3.03 -8.49 -1.35
CA VAL A 212 -2.13 -7.35 -1.57
C VAL A 212 -1.15 -7.60 -2.72
N TYR A 213 -0.66 -6.54 -3.36
CA TYR A 213 0.22 -6.67 -4.53
C TYR A 213 1.52 -7.40 -4.22
N ASP A 214 1.98 -8.24 -5.14
CA ASP A 214 3.25 -8.95 -4.99
C ASP A 214 4.41 -7.95 -4.94
N TYR A 215 5.24 -8.08 -3.91
CA TYR A 215 6.41 -7.23 -3.70
C TYR A 215 7.54 -7.54 -4.70
N LEU A 216 7.49 -8.67 -5.39
CA LEU A 216 8.42 -8.98 -6.48
C LEU A 216 8.28 -7.97 -7.63
N GLN A 217 9.41 -7.67 -8.28
CA GLN A 217 9.42 -6.78 -9.42
C GLN A 217 8.70 -7.41 -10.61
N LEU A 218 8.05 -6.57 -11.43
CA LEU A 218 7.36 -7.06 -12.62
C LEU A 218 8.36 -7.65 -13.60
N ARG A 219 8.13 -8.90 -13.99
CA ARG A 219 8.96 -9.62 -14.96
C ARG A 219 9.18 -8.77 -16.22
N VAL A 220 10.43 -8.65 -16.61
CA VAL A 220 10.83 -7.97 -17.84
C VAL A 220 10.79 -9.00 -18.97
N SER A 221 10.09 -8.67 -20.06
CA SER A 221 10.04 -9.55 -21.24
C SER A 221 11.44 -9.63 -21.87
N PRO A 222 11.97 -10.83 -22.18
CA PRO A 222 13.26 -10.98 -22.87
C PRO A 222 13.35 -10.19 -24.18
N LYS A 223 12.23 -10.08 -24.91
CA LYS A 223 12.12 -9.29 -26.15
C LYS A 223 12.33 -7.80 -25.91
N SER A 224 11.85 -7.28 -24.77
CA SER A 224 12.04 -5.87 -24.38
C SER A 224 13.49 -5.58 -23.99
N THR A 225 14.15 -6.53 -23.33
CA THR A 225 15.58 -6.42 -22.97
C THR A 225 16.47 -6.42 -24.21
N LEU A 226 16.22 -7.31 -25.18
CA LEU A 226 16.95 -7.32 -26.46
C LEU A 226 16.72 -6.04 -27.28
N ALA A 227 15.48 -5.56 -27.35
CA ALA A 227 15.15 -4.34 -28.10
C ALA A 227 15.84 -3.10 -27.54
N LYS A 228 15.92 -2.97 -26.21
CA LYS A 228 16.71 -1.92 -25.56
C LYS A 228 18.20 -2.11 -25.86
N THR A 229 18.75 -3.32 -25.75
CA THR A 229 20.19 -3.60 -25.97
C THR A 229 20.66 -3.23 -27.38
N ARG A 230 19.81 -3.39 -28.38
CA ARG A 230 20.12 -3.01 -29.78
C ARG A 230 20.04 -1.52 -30.08
N LYS A 231 19.38 -0.71 -29.24
CA LYS A 231 19.12 0.72 -29.49
C LYS A 231 19.82 1.69 -28.52
N GLY A 232 20.46 1.17 -27.48
CA GLY A 232 21.00 1.98 -26.38
C GLY A 232 22.44 2.41 -26.56
N GLY A 233 22.70 3.71 -26.53
CA GLY A 233 24.05 4.26 -26.31
C GLY A 233 24.51 4.13 -24.84
N ALA A 234 25.70 4.62 -24.52
CA ALA A 234 26.34 4.50 -23.19
C ALA A 234 25.44 4.94 -22.01
N VAL A 235 24.61 5.96 -22.20
CA VAL A 235 23.67 6.46 -21.18
C VAL A 235 22.61 5.42 -20.82
N GLU A 236 22.10 4.67 -21.80
CA GLU A 236 21.05 3.68 -21.58
C GLU A 236 21.58 2.38 -20.99
N ALA A 237 22.87 2.07 -21.22
CA ALA A 237 23.59 1.00 -20.54
C ALA A 237 23.79 1.35 -19.05
N PHE A 238 24.24 2.58 -18.76
CA PHE A 238 24.39 3.07 -17.39
C PHE A 238 23.06 3.07 -16.60
N GLN A 239 21.96 3.45 -17.25
CA GLN A 239 20.63 3.37 -16.63
C GLN A 239 20.21 1.94 -16.29
N ARG A 240 20.56 0.95 -17.13
CA ARG A 240 20.24 -0.47 -16.89
C ARG A 240 21.06 -1.09 -15.77
N GLU A 241 22.32 -0.70 -15.63
CA GLU A 241 23.13 -1.15 -14.49
C GLU A 241 22.55 -0.69 -13.15
N ARG A 242 21.88 0.47 -13.16
CA ARG A 242 21.13 1.05 -12.04
C ARG A 242 19.67 0.61 -11.96
N GLU A 243 19.26 -0.44 -12.69
CA GLU A 243 17.94 -1.07 -12.49
C GLU A 243 18.06 -2.30 -11.59
N ASN A 244 17.25 -2.33 -10.53
CA ASN A 244 17.12 -3.48 -9.65
C ASN A 244 15.85 -4.27 -10.00
N VAL A 245 16.01 -5.26 -10.88
CA VAL A 245 14.90 -6.08 -11.41
C VAL A 245 14.69 -7.35 -10.57
N TYR A 246 15.65 -7.67 -9.70
CA TYR A 246 15.71 -8.92 -8.96
C TYR A 246 15.54 -8.66 -7.47
N ASP A 247 15.32 -9.73 -6.72
CA ASP A 247 15.26 -9.67 -5.26
C ASP A 247 16.65 -9.43 -4.67
N ASP A 248 16.88 -8.29 -4.02
CA ASP A 248 18.16 -7.98 -3.36
C ASP A 248 18.23 -8.48 -1.90
N GLY A 249 17.25 -9.29 -1.49
CA GLY A 249 17.03 -9.73 -0.12
C GLY A 249 16.23 -8.74 0.72
N TRP A 250 15.87 -7.57 0.19
CA TRP A 250 15.13 -6.52 0.89
C TRP A 250 13.76 -6.24 0.25
N LEU A 251 13.26 -7.10 -0.63
CA LEU A 251 11.86 -7.04 -1.04
C LEU A 251 10.95 -7.60 0.04
N GLY A 252 9.81 -6.93 0.24
CA GLY A 252 8.80 -7.31 1.22
C GLY A 252 7.99 -6.11 1.67
N TYR A 253 7.11 -6.35 2.64
CA TYR A 253 6.34 -5.32 3.31
C TYR A 253 7.01 -4.91 4.62
N TYR A 254 7.16 -3.61 4.81
CA TYR A 254 7.73 -3.02 6.00
C TYR A 254 6.63 -2.39 6.83
N PRO A 255 6.69 -2.51 8.17
CA PRO A 255 6.02 -1.58 9.05
C PRO A 255 6.30 -0.13 8.63
N PHE A 256 5.24 0.61 8.34
CA PHE A 256 5.31 1.95 7.76
C PHE A 256 4.41 2.91 8.54
N ILE A 257 5.02 3.94 9.10
CA ILE A 257 4.35 4.89 9.99
C ILE A 257 4.49 6.27 9.38
N SER A 258 3.39 7.00 9.30
CA SER A 258 3.36 8.37 8.84
C SER A 258 2.86 9.29 9.93
N VAL A 259 3.52 10.44 10.08
CA VAL A 259 3.14 11.48 11.03
C VAL A 259 2.98 12.81 10.31
N PHE A 260 2.14 13.67 10.87
CA PHE A 260 1.84 14.99 10.33
C PHE A 260 1.55 15.96 11.48
N GLY A 261 2.00 17.21 11.33
CA GLY A 261 1.56 18.31 12.18
C GLY A 261 1.86 18.15 13.67
N GLY A 262 3.00 17.56 14.01
CA GLY A 262 3.41 17.26 15.39
C GLY A 262 2.99 15.88 15.89
N GLY A 263 2.35 15.06 15.05
CA GLY A 263 1.98 13.68 15.37
C GLY A 263 3.16 12.84 15.85
N VAL A 264 2.94 12.03 16.88
CA VAL A 264 3.97 11.19 17.50
C VAL A 264 3.46 9.78 17.66
N ALA A 265 4.22 8.84 17.11
CA ALA A 265 4.00 7.41 17.25
C ALA A 265 5.28 6.73 17.75
N ARG A 266 5.11 5.74 18.61
CA ARG A 266 6.19 4.91 19.17
C ARG A 266 5.89 3.44 18.88
N ILE A 267 6.88 2.76 18.30
CA ILE A 267 6.78 1.34 17.95
C ILE A 267 6.99 0.48 19.20
N ASN A 268 6.25 -0.61 19.29
CA ASN A 268 6.51 -1.74 20.17
C ASN A 268 6.52 -3.02 19.30
N ALA A 269 7.73 -3.53 19.01
CA ALA A 269 7.89 -4.72 18.17
C ALA A 269 7.66 -6.04 18.94
N GLY A 270 7.37 -5.97 20.24
CA GLY A 270 7.30 -7.13 21.13
C GLY A 270 8.65 -7.48 21.77
N PRO A 271 8.71 -8.56 22.57
CA PRO A 271 7.61 -9.47 22.85
C PRO A 271 6.57 -8.92 23.85
N ASP A 272 6.91 -7.85 24.58
CA ASP A 272 6.06 -7.29 25.64
C ASP A 272 4.98 -6.36 25.08
N PHE A 273 3.91 -6.95 24.56
CA PHE A 273 2.75 -6.22 24.03
C PHE A 273 1.86 -5.67 25.16
N ARG A 274 1.31 -4.45 24.97
CA ARG A 274 0.30 -3.91 25.89
C ARG A 274 -1.02 -4.66 25.76
N PHE A 275 -1.36 -5.03 24.54
CA PHE A 275 -2.49 -5.88 24.18
C PHE A 275 -1.94 -7.09 23.43
N ARG A 276 -1.77 -8.19 24.14
CA ARG A 276 -1.25 -9.43 23.55
C ARG A 276 -2.12 -9.84 22.34
N PRO A 277 -1.52 -10.14 21.18
CA PRO A 277 -2.28 -10.65 20.04
C PRO A 277 -2.99 -11.96 20.42
N PRO A 278 -4.22 -12.19 19.91
CA PRO A 278 -4.89 -13.49 20.01
C PRO A 278 -4.00 -14.62 19.45
N ASP A 279 -4.11 -15.82 20.02
CA ASP A 279 -3.27 -16.96 19.59
C ASP A 279 -3.55 -17.37 18.13
N ASP A 280 -4.80 -17.23 17.66
CA ASP A 280 -5.19 -17.41 16.26
C ASP A 280 -5.94 -16.18 15.72
N ILE A 281 -5.18 -15.23 15.18
CA ILE A 281 -5.72 -14.04 14.54
C ILE A 281 -6.49 -14.38 13.26
N ASP A 282 -6.08 -15.40 12.50
CA ASP A 282 -6.73 -15.69 11.22
C ASP A 282 -8.14 -16.23 11.45
N ALA A 283 -8.34 -17.09 12.44
CA ALA A 283 -9.68 -17.54 12.83
C ALA A 283 -10.61 -16.39 13.24
N LEU A 284 -10.07 -15.34 13.87
CA LEU A 284 -10.82 -14.13 14.23
C LEU A 284 -11.19 -13.28 13.01
N LEU A 285 -10.41 -13.39 11.93
CA LEU A 285 -10.60 -12.64 10.69
C LEU A 285 -11.44 -13.39 9.66
N GLU A 286 -11.64 -14.70 9.82
CA GLU A 286 -12.62 -15.42 9.01
C GLU A 286 -14.01 -14.85 9.26
N PRO A 287 -14.84 -14.69 8.21
CA PRO A 287 -16.22 -14.26 8.37
C PRO A 287 -17.00 -15.35 9.12
N GLY A 288 -17.01 -15.28 10.44
CA GLY A 288 -17.97 -15.99 11.27
C GLY A 288 -19.37 -15.49 10.97
N ASP A 289 -20.34 -16.39 11.04
CA ASP A 289 -21.78 -16.25 10.78
C ASP A 289 -22.51 -15.25 11.69
N ASN A 290 -21.89 -14.12 12.04
CA ASN A 290 -22.48 -13.03 12.79
C ASN A 290 -23.25 -12.10 11.83
N SER A 291 -24.27 -12.65 11.18
CA SER A 291 -25.41 -11.82 10.82
C SER A 291 -26.10 -11.39 12.11
N PRO A 292 -26.37 -10.10 12.34
CA PRO A 292 -27.27 -9.72 13.42
C PRO A 292 -28.63 -10.33 13.09
N THR A 293 -29.03 -11.34 13.85
CA THR A 293 -30.38 -11.88 13.80
C THR A 293 -31.32 -10.76 14.19
N THR A 294 -31.88 -10.08 13.19
CA THR A 294 -32.98 -9.14 13.37
C THR A 294 -34.09 -9.87 14.14
N PRO A 295 -34.51 -9.40 15.32
CA PRO A 295 -35.59 -10.06 16.03
C PRO A 295 -36.84 -9.97 15.16
N LYS A 296 -37.31 -11.13 14.68
CA LYS A 296 -38.60 -11.23 13.99
C LYS A 296 -39.66 -10.67 14.94
N LYS A 297 -40.23 -9.51 14.59
CA LYS A 297 -41.44 -8.98 15.22
C LYS A 297 -42.51 -10.07 15.14
N LYS A 298 -42.84 -10.69 16.27
CA LYS A 298 -44.05 -11.51 16.40
C LYS A 298 -45.24 -10.58 16.11
N HIS A 299 -45.90 -10.80 14.98
CA HIS A 299 -47.19 -10.20 14.70
C HIS A 299 -48.18 -10.80 15.69
N MET A 300 -48.57 -10.01 16.69
CA MET A 300 -49.60 -10.36 17.65
C MET A 300 -50.95 -10.20 16.95
N GLN A 301 -51.49 -11.31 16.45
CA GLN A 301 -52.83 -11.37 15.91
C GLN A 301 -53.81 -11.19 17.08
N ARG A 302 -54.41 -10.00 17.20
CA ARG A 302 -55.51 -9.75 18.12
C ARG A 302 -56.72 -10.57 17.66
N GLN A 303 -57.06 -11.60 18.43
CA GLN A 303 -58.42 -12.12 18.47
C GLN A 303 -59.20 -11.36 19.53
N ARG A 304 -60.22 -10.62 19.08
CA ARG A 304 -61.56 -10.39 19.65
C ARG A 304 -62.12 -9.09 19.11
#